data_AF-A0A183CZL9-F1
#
_entry.id   AF-A0A183CZL9-F1
#
_cell.length_a   1.000
_cell.length_b   1.000
_cell.length_c   1.000
_cell.angle_alpha   90.00
_cell.angle_beta   90.00
_cell.angle_gamma   90.00
#
_symmetry.space_group_name_H-M   'P 1'
#
loop_
_entity.id
_entity.type
_entity.pdbx_description
1 polymer ?
#
loop_
_entity_poly.entity_id
_entity_poly.type
_entity_poly.pdbx_seq_one_letter_code
_entity_poly.pdbx_strand_id
1 'polypeptide(L)'
;MPISEMQCRLFCEVLAGKCKLPDSEKMLKNIEKKKAQMAKQYVKRRRHTIQVHYVEYMDELAKLIGVKPNLLKYWLTDPRLASTLLFQGLAPYQYRLTGPNAWCGAREALLGMEQRMFENSRTRQTKETMKSTPVNKFFYLFRLIKP
;
A
#
# COMPACT_ATOMS: atom_id res chain seq x y z
N MET A 1 7.97 -9.79 -3.63
CA MET A 1 7.84 -8.32 -3.83
C MET A 1 6.37 -7.96 -4.07
N PRO A 2 5.84 -6.90 -3.46
CA PRO A 2 4.40 -6.60 -3.47
C PRO A 2 3.85 -6.15 -4.82
N ILE A 3 4.65 -5.46 -5.63
CA ILE A 3 4.25 -5.03 -6.98
C ILE A 3 3.95 -6.25 -7.87
N SER A 4 4.90 -7.20 -7.94
CA SER A 4 4.77 -8.40 -8.75
C SER A 4 3.59 -9.25 -8.30
N GLU A 5 3.36 -9.37 -6.98
CA GLU A 5 2.19 -10.07 -6.44
C GLU A 5 0.88 -9.42 -6.93
N MET A 6 0.74 -8.10 -6.83
CA MET A 6 -0.46 -7.39 -7.29
C MET A 6 -0.66 -7.50 -8.81
N GLN A 7 0.42 -7.45 -9.59
CA GLN A 7 0.36 -7.69 -11.04
C GLN A 7 -0.14 -9.10 -11.36
N CYS A 8 0.39 -10.12 -10.67
CA CYS A 8 -0.08 -11.50 -10.82
C CYS A 8 -1.55 -11.65 -10.44
N ARG A 9 -1.99 -11.01 -9.35
CA ARG A 9 -3.41 -11.03 -8.94
C ARG A 9 -4.32 -10.44 -10.02
N LEU A 10 -4.00 -9.25 -10.52
CA LEU A 10 -4.77 -8.65 -11.61
C LEU A 10 -4.80 -9.55 -12.84
N PHE A 11 -3.64 -10.08 -13.26
CA PHE A 11 -3.54 -10.95 -14.42
C PHE A 11 -4.41 -12.20 -14.28
N CYS A 12 -4.35 -12.90 -13.14
CA CYS A 12 -5.16 -14.08 -12.89
C CYS A 12 -6.67 -13.76 -12.83
N GLU A 13 -7.07 -12.64 -12.25
CA GLU A 13 -8.48 -12.21 -12.21
C GLU A 13 -9.01 -11.86 -13.62
N VAL A 14 -8.16 -11.30 -14.48
CA VAL A 14 -8.51 -11.07 -15.90
C VAL A 14 -8.65 -12.39 -16.65
N LEU A 15 -7.70 -13.32 -16.49
CA LEU A 15 -7.77 -14.65 -17.12
C LEU A 15 -9.00 -15.43 -16.66
N ALA A 16 -9.38 -15.31 -15.39
CA ALA A 16 -10.57 -15.93 -14.83
C ALA A 16 -11.89 -15.24 -15.27
N GLY A 17 -11.82 -14.16 -16.06
CA GLY A 17 -12.98 -13.40 -16.52
C GLY A 17 -13.67 -12.56 -15.44
N LYS A 18 -13.09 -12.47 -14.23
CA LYS A 18 -13.63 -11.73 -13.08
C LYS A 18 -13.32 -10.23 -13.17
N CYS A 19 -12.21 -9.87 -13.80
CA CYS A 19 -11.85 -8.48 -14.10
C CYS A 19 -11.86 -8.27 -15.62
N LYS A 20 -12.66 -7.32 -16.10
CA LYS A 20 -12.70 -6.97 -17.53
C LYS A 20 -11.79 -5.79 -17.80
N LEU A 21 -10.87 -5.95 -18.75
CA LEU A 21 -10.06 -4.85 -19.24
C LEU A 21 -10.92 -3.85 -20.02
N PRO A 22 -10.54 -2.56 -20.02
CA PRO A 22 -11.21 -1.56 -20.84
C PRO A 22 -10.93 -1.82 -22.32
N ASP A 23 -11.68 -1.12 -23.18
CA ASP A 23 -11.48 -1.16 -24.62
C ASP A 23 -10.04 -0.78 -25.04
N SER A 24 -9.59 -1.34 -26.16
CA SER A 24 -8.25 -1.14 -26.71
C SER A 24 -7.89 0.35 -26.89
N GLU A 25 -8.83 1.17 -27.37
CA GLU A 25 -8.60 2.59 -27.58
C GLU A 25 -8.33 3.31 -26.25
N LYS A 26 -9.08 2.94 -25.20
CA LYS A 26 -8.88 3.48 -23.84
C LYS A 26 -7.55 3.04 -23.25
N MET A 27 -7.13 1.80 -23.51
CA MET A 27 -5.82 1.29 -23.08
C MET A 27 -4.67 2.06 -23.74
N LEU A 28 -4.73 2.28 -25.05
CA LEU A 28 -3.72 3.04 -25.79
C LEU A 28 -3.62 4.49 -25.29
N LYS A 29 -4.77 5.16 -25.10
CA LYS A 29 -4.83 6.51 -24.51
C LYS A 29 -4.20 6.56 -23.11
N ASN A 30 -4.44 5.54 -22.27
CA ASN A 30 -3.83 5.46 -20.94
C ASN A 30 -2.29 5.30 -21.03
N ILE A 31 -1.81 4.45 -21.94
CA ILE A 31 -0.38 4.23 -22.18
C ILE A 31 0.31 5.54 -22.58
N GLU A 32 -0.27 6.29 -23.52
CA GLU A 32 0.26 7.58 -23.96
C GLU A 32 0.31 8.61 -22.82
N LYS A 33 -0.77 8.70 -22.04
CA LYS A 33 -0.84 9.58 -20.87
C LYS A 33 0.26 9.24 -19.85
N LYS A 34 0.46 7.96 -19.52
CA LYS A 34 1.50 7.52 -18.58
C LYS A 34 2.91 7.79 -19.12
N LYS A 35 3.15 7.55 -20.42
CA LYS A 35 4.43 7.90 -21.07
C LYS A 35 4.71 9.40 -20.98
N ALA A 36 3.71 10.25 -21.22
CA ALA A 36 3.85 11.70 -21.11
C ALA A 36 4.11 12.15 -19.66
N GLN A 37 3.44 11.55 -18.67
CA GLN A 37 3.69 11.84 -17.25
C GLN A 37 5.11 11.44 -16.83
N MET A 38 5.57 10.24 -17.21
CA MET A 38 6.94 9.79 -16.93
C MET A 38 7.97 10.72 -17.58
N ALA A 39 7.74 11.16 -18.82
CA ALA A 39 8.66 12.05 -19.53
C ALA A 39 8.80 13.44 -18.87
N LYS A 40 7.77 13.92 -18.16
CA LYS A 40 7.83 15.17 -17.39
C LYS A 40 8.64 15.05 -16.11
N GLN A 41 8.63 13.88 -15.48
CA GLN A 41 9.25 13.66 -14.17
C GLN A 41 10.68 13.11 -14.26
N TYR A 42 10.98 12.35 -15.32
CA TYR A 42 12.24 11.62 -15.44
C TYR A 42 12.99 11.98 -16.71
N VAL A 43 14.33 11.99 -16.60
CA VAL A 43 15.22 12.17 -17.74
C VAL A 43 15.07 10.98 -18.70
N LYS A 44 15.07 11.24 -20.01
CA LYS A 44 14.99 10.23 -21.06
C LYS A 44 16.25 9.35 -21.09
N ARG A 45 16.29 8.33 -20.21
CA ARG A 45 17.30 7.26 -20.16
C ARG A 45 16.61 5.91 -20.10
N ARG A 46 17.30 4.85 -20.58
CA ARG A 46 16.78 3.47 -20.59
C ARG A 46 16.28 2.98 -19.22
N ARG A 47 16.88 3.44 -18.12
CA ARG A 47 16.49 3.06 -16.74
C ARG A 47 15.18 3.68 -16.24
N HIS A 48 14.66 4.70 -16.92
CA HIS A 48 13.47 5.43 -16.48
C HIS A 48 12.20 5.07 -17.27
N THR A 49 12.26 4.07 -18.15
CA THR A 49 11.14 3.68 -19.02
C THR A 49 10.01 2.95 -18.32
N ILE A 50 10.26 2.38 -17.13
CA ILE A 50 9.32 1.55 -16.34
C ILE A 50 9.10 2.16 -14.94
N GLN A 51 9.50 3.43 -14.72
CA GLN A 51 9.35 4.08 -13.41
C GLN A 51 7.87 4.27 -13.08
N VAL A 52 7.48 3.88 -11.87
CA VAL A 52 6.13 4.07 -11.36
C VAL A 52 6.17 4.54 -9.91
N HIS A 53 5.23 5.42 -9.55
CA HIS A 53 5.01 5.77 -8.15
C HIS A 53 4.31 4.62 -7.45
N TYR A 54 4.96 4.07 -6.42
CA TYR A 54 4.51 2.85 -5.75
C TYR A 54 3.06 2.92 -5.30
N VAL A 55 2.68 4.00 -4.59
CA VAL A 55 1.34 4.16 -4.01
C VAL A 55 0.27 4.23 -5.10
N GLU A 56 0.48 5.11 -6.08
CA GLU A 56 -0.46 5.34 -7.17
C GLU A 56 -0.67 4.08 -7.99
N TYR A 57 0.42 3.38 -8.31
CA TYR A 57 0.38 2.15 -9.08
C TYR A 57 -0.34 1.02 -8.34
N MET A 58 0.02 0.80 -7.07
CA MET A 58 -0.62 -0.24 -6.25
C MET A 58 -2.11 0.04 -6.04
N ASP A 59 -2.50 1.30 -5.84
CA ASP A 59 -3.90 1.70 -5.70
C ASP A 59 -4.68 1.61 -7.01
N GLU A 60 -4.06 1.88 -8.15
CA GLU A 60 -4.66 1.68 -9.48
C GLU A 60 -4.98 0.20 -9.70
N LEU A 61 -3.99 -0.69 -9.47
CA LEU A 61 -4.20 -2.13 -9.55
C LEU A 61 -5.26 -2.60 -8.55
N ALA A 62 -5.21 -2.11 -7.31
CA ALA A 62 -6.14 -2.50 -6.27
C ALA A 62 -7.59 -2.08 -6.57
N LYS A 63 -7.80 -0.95 -7.26
CA LYS A 63 -9.13 -0.53 -7.73
C LYS A 63 -9.67 -1.47 -8.81
N LEU A 64 -8.82 -1.92 -9.74
CA LEU A 64 -9.24 -2.82 -10.82
C LEU A 64 -9.77 -4.17 -10.33
N ILE A 65 -9.19 -4.70 -9.25
CA ILE A 65 -9.62 -5.96 -8.62
C ILE A 65 -10.49 -5.76 -7.36
N GLY A 66 -10.85 -4.51 -7.02
CA GLY A 66 -11.73 -4.20 -5.88
C GLY A 66 -11.15 -4.50 -4.49
N VAL A 67 -9.82 -4.48 -4.32
CA VAL A 67 -9.14 -4.76 -3.03
C VAL A 67 -8.62 -3.50 -2.34
N LYS A 68 -8.84 -2.32 -2.92
CA LYS A 68 -8.43 -1.05 -2.30
C LYS A 68 -9.22 -0.82 -0.99
N PRO A 69 -8.54 -0.62 0.15
CA PRO A 69 -9.24 -0.37 1.40
C PRO A 69 -9.95 1.00 1.38
N ASN A 70 -11.21 1.02 1.81
CA ASN A 70 -12.00 2.23 1.93
C ASN A 70 -11.75 2.90 3.29
N LEU A 71 -10.87 3.90 3.31
CA LEU A 71 -10.45 4.58 4.54
C LEU A 71 -11.63 5.18 5.34
N LEU A 72 -12.61 5.80 4.67
CA LEU A 72 -13.79 6.36 5.33
C LEU A 72 -14.63 5.29 6.03
N LYS A 73 -14.78 4.11 5.42
CA LYS A 73 -15.49 2.97 6.03
C LYS A 73 -14.76 2.49 7.27
N TYR A 74 -13.43 2.36 7.20
CA TYR A 74 -12.63 1.95 8.36
C TYR A 74 -12.63 3.00 9.45
N TRP A 75 -12.68 4.29 9.12
CA TRP A 75 -12.74 5.34 10.13
C TRP A 75 -13.99 5.23 11.02
N LEU A 76 -15.11 4.76 10.46
CA LEU A 76 -16.36 4.53 11.20
C LEU A 76 -16.42 3.17 11.92
N THR A 77 -15.80 2.13 11.35
CA THR A 77 -15.93 0.74 11.86
C THR A 77 -14.76 0.29 12.74
N ASP A 78 -13.54 0.67 12.38
CA ASP A 78 -12.31 0.34 13.09
C ASP A 78 -11.32 1.53 13.03
N PRO A 79 -11.50 2.53 13.91
CA PRO A 79 -10.69 3.75 13.88
C PRO A 79 -9.20 3.48 14.15
N ARG A 80 -8.87 2.38 14.86
CA ARG A 80 -7.48 1.98 15.09
C ARG A 80 -6.84 1.54 13.77
N LEU A 81 -7.50 0.66 13.02
CA LEU A 81 -7.02 0.25 11.71
C LEU A 81 -6.94 1.42 10.73
N ALA A 82 -7.93 2.32 10.75
CA ALA A 82 -7.93 3.51 9.89
C ALA A 82 -6.72 4.43 10.17
N SER A 83 -6.41 4.66 11.45
CA SER A 83 -5.21 5.40 11.85
C SER A 83 -3.93 4.72 11.36
N THR A 84 -3.84 3.40 11.51
CA THR A 84 -2.68 2.63 11.03
C THR A 84 -2.48 2.75 9.52
N LEU A 85 -3.55 2.63 8.73
CA LEU A 85 -3.50 2.76 7.27
C LEU A 85 -3.07 4.17 6.81
N LEU A 86 -3.45 5.21 7.57
CA LEU A 86 -3.11 6.60 7.24
C LEU A 86 -1.70 6.99 7.68
N PHE A 87 -1.28 6.59 8.88
CA PHE A 87 -0.11 7.18 9.54
C PHE A 87 1.09 6.23 9.72
N GLN A 88 0.88 4.91 9.80
CA GLN A 88 1.97 3.97 10.15
C GLN A 88 2.81 3.51 8.96
N GLY A 89 2.30 3.68 7.74
CA GLY A 89 2.99 3.41 6.47
C GLY A 89 2.24 2.42 5.58
N LEU A 90 2.51 2.48 4.27
CA LEU A 90 1.88 1.63 3.26
C LEU A 90 2.47 0.21 3.27
N ALA A 91 1.88 -0.67 4.07
CA ALA A 91 2.22 -2.08 4.08
C ALA A 91 1.37 -2.89 3.08
N PRO A 92 1.94 -3.88 2.37
CA PRO A 92 1.21 -4.63 1.35
C PRO A 92 0.03 -5.44 1.89
N TYR A 93 0.03 -5.76 3.19
CA TYR A 93 -1.07 -6.44 3.88
C TYR A 93 -2.42 -5.73 3.70
N GLN A 94 -2.42 -4.41 3.50
CA GLN A 94 -3.64 -3.63 3.30
C GLN A 94 -4.48 -4.08 2.09
N TYR A 95 -3.82 -4.58 1.03
CA TYR A 95 -4.49 -5.06 -0.18
C TYR A 95 -5.04 -6.50 -0.02
N ARG A 96 -4.93 -7.07 1.17
CA ARG A 96 -5.50 -8.37 1.57
C ARG A 96 -6.56 -8.23 2.66
N LEU A 97 -6.93 -7.00 3.05
CA LEU A 97 -7.99 -6.75 4.03
C LEU A 97 -9.38 -7.08 3.47
N THR A 98 -9.61 -6.79 2.19
CA THR A 98 -10.91 -6.92 1.53
C THR A 98 -10.76 -7.40 0.10
N GLY A 99 -11.85 -7.91 -0.47
CA GLY A 99 -11.92 -8.37 -1.85
C GLY A 99 -11.52 -9.84 -2.01
N PRO A 100 -11.26 -10.30 -3.25
CA PRO A 100 -10.92 -11.69 -3.52
C PRO A 100 -9.60 -12.09 -2.88
N ASN A 101 -9.58 -13.28 -2.28
CA ASN A 101 -8.43 -13.86 -1.57
C ASN A 101 -7.95 -12.96 -0.41
N ALA A 102 -8.90 -12.40 0.34
CA ALA A 102 -8.64 -11.70 1.59
C ALA A 102 -8.00 -12.64 2.63
N TRP A 103 -7.10 -12.11 3.43
CA TRP A 103 -6.39 -12.86 4.46
C TRP A 103 -6.89 -12.45 5.84
N CYS A 104 -7.40 -13.41 6.62
CA CYS A 104 -7.93 -13.16 7.97
C CYS A 104 -6.90 -12.47 8.89
N GLY A 105 -5.63 -12.85 8.79
CA GLY A 105 -4.54 -12.27 9.58
C GLY A 105 -4.06 -10.90 9.12
N ALA A 106 -4.59 -10.34 8.01
CA ALA A 106 -4.10 -9.07 7.46
C ALA A 106 -4.24 -7.91 8.44
N ARG A 107 -5.34 -7.88 9.20
CA ARG A 107 -5.60 -6.85 10.22
C ARG A 107 -4.57 -6.91 11.35
N GLU A 108 -4.38 -8.09 11.93
CA GLU A 108 -3.43 -8.30 13.03
C GLU A 108 -1.99 -8.07 12.56
N ALA A 109 -1.67 -8.50 11.34
CA ALA A 109 -0.38 -8.23 10.72
C ALA A 109 -0.11 -6.73 10.59
N LEU A 110 -1.10 -5.92 10.19
CA LEU A 110 -0.95 -4.46 10.10
C LEU A 110 -0.74 -3.83 11.48
N LEU A 111 -1.60 -4.14 12.45
CA LEU A 111 -1.54 -3.56 13.78
C LEU A 111 -0.24 -3.95 14.52
N GLY A 112 0.21 -5.20 14.37
CA GLY A 112 1.44 -5.69 14.99
C GLY A 112 2.72 -5.37 14.22
N MET A 113 2.64 -4.73 13.04
CA MET A 113 3.80 -4.49 12.18
C MET A 113 4.89 -3.69 12.88
N GLU A 114 4.49 -2.60 13.54
CA GLU A 114 5.43 -1.70 14.21
C GLU A 114 6.12 -2.37 15.40
N GLN A 115 5.37 -3.16 16.17
CA GLN A 115 5.92 -3.95 17.26
C GLN A 115 6.95 -4.96 16.74
N ARG A 116 6.65 -5.71 15.67
CA ARG A 116 7.63 -6.64 15.07
C ARG A 116 8.89 -5.93 14.59
N MET A 117 8.76 -4.77 13.95
CA MET A 117 9.91 -3.97 13.53
C MET A 117 10.77 -3.53 14.72
N PHE A 118 10.12 -3.07 15.79
CA PHE A 118 10.78 -2.60 16.98
C PHE A 118 11.47 -3.73 17.76
N GLU A 119 10.82 -4.88 17.91
CA GLU A 119 11.38 -6.07 18.54
C GLU A 119 12.61 -6.59 17.78
N ASN A 120 12.58 -6.58 16.45
CA ASN A 120 13.75 -6.94 15.63
C ASN A 120 14.94 -5.99 15.85
N SER A 121 14.68 -4.72 16.16
CA SER A 121 15.75 -3.76 16.49
C SER A 121 16.28 -3.91 17.93
N ARG A 122 15.50 -4.53 18.83
CA ARG A 122 15.85 -4.73 20.24
C ARG A 122 16.59 -6.05 20.42
N THR A 123 17.83 -6.10 19.98
CA THR A 123 18.70 -7.28 20.16
C THR A 123 19.22 -7.44 21.59
N ARG A 124 19.35 -6.35 22.35
CA ARG A 124 19.75 -6.35 23.77
C ARG A 124 18.52 -6.22 24.68
N GLN A 125 18.28 -7.22 25.53
CA GLN A 125 17.14 -7.25 26.46
C GLN A 125 17.59 -6.97 27.91
N THR A 126 17.59 -5.69 28.29
CA THR A 126 17.70 -5.24 29.69
C THR A 126 16.35 -4.84 30.26
N LYS A 127 16.25 -4.73 31.60
CA LYS A 127 15.05 -4.24 32.30
C LYS A 127 14.57 -2.87 31.77
N GLU A 128 15.48 -2.02 31.31
CA GLU A 128 15.15 -0.71 30.74
C GLU A 128 14.62 -0.84 29.32
N THR A 129 15.30 -1.61 28.46
CA THR A 129 14.84 -1.81 27.08
C THR A 129 13.46 -2.45 27.03
N MET A 130 13.14 -3.36 27.95
CA MET A 130 11.83 -4.01 28.00
C MET A 130 10.67 -3.03 28.33
N LYS A 131 10.96 -1.90 28.98
CA LYS A 131 9.97 -0.84 29.25
C LYS A 131 9.70 0.07 28.05
N SER A 132 10.59 0.08 27.05
CA SER A 132 10.41 0.93 25.87
C SER A 132 9.28 0.40 24.96
N THR A 133 8.55 1.29 24.32
CA THR A 133 7.45 0.97 23.39
C THR A 133 7.70 1.61 22.02
N PRO A 134 7.13 1.06 20.94
CA PRO A 134 7.22 1.68 19.63
C PRO A 134 6.61 3.09 19.64
N VAL A 135 7.24 4.01 18.91
CA VAL A 135 6.82 5.41 18.84
C VAL A 135 5.52 5.51 18.04
N ASN A 136 4.43 5.97 18.65
CA ASN A 136 3.17 6.17 17.93
C ASN A 136 3.31 7.30 16.90
N LYS A 137 3.30 6.92 15.62
CA LYS A 137 3.52 7.85 14.51
C LYS A 137 2.43 8.90 14.31
N PHE A 138 1.24 8.70 14.88
CA PHE A 138 0.17 9.70 14.88
C PHE A 138 0.67 11.05 15.44
N PHE A 139 1.53 11.01 16.47
CA PHE A 139 2.05 12.22 17.09
C PHE A 139 3.07 12.97 16.23
N TYR A 140 3.64 12.35 15.18
CA TYR A 140 4.49 13.08 14.22
C TYR A 140 3.70 14.15 13.47
N LEU A 141 2.38 13.97 13.29
CA LEU A 141 1.54 14.98 12.64
C LEU A 141 1.55 16.29 13.44
N PHE A 142 1.45 16.23 14.77
CA PHE A 142 1.54 17.42 15.62
C PHE A 142 2.92 18.07 15.59
N ARG A 143 3.98 17.31 15.28
CA ARG A 143 5.33 17.85 15.10
C ARG A 143 5.49 18.57 13.75
N LEU A 144 4.74 18.16 12.72
CA LEU A 144 4.71 18.80 11.40
C LEU A 144 3.82 20.05 11.36
N ILE A 145 2.87 20.17 12.30
CA ILE A 145 1.92 21.31 12.38
C ILE A 145 2.49 22.47 13.23
N LYS A 146 3.57 22.25 13.99
CA LYS A 146 4.27 23.37 14.66
C LYS A 146 5.05 24.19 13.61
N PRO A 147 4.91 25.53 13.62
CA PRO A 147 5.59 26.43 12.68
C PRO A 147 7.11 26.38 12.83
#